data_AF-A0A517U4T4-F1
#
_entry.id   AF-A0A517U4T4-F1
#
_cell.length_a   1.000
_cell.length_b   1.000
_cell.length_c   1.000
_cell.angle_alpha   90.00
_cell.angle_beta   90.00
_cell.angle_gamma   90.00
#
_symmetry.space_group_name_H-M   'P 1'
#
loop_
_entity.id
_entity.type
_entity.pdbx_description
1 polymer ?
#
loop_
_entity_poly.entity_id
_entity_poly.type
_entity_poly.pdbx_seq_one_letter_code
_entity_poly.pdbx_strand_id
1 'polypeptide(L)'
;MKARNLRQQRLATTKLRLACVLAAGAAMSMCCNCAEAAIHYYVGYIEVALGSEQPINVNFEGDGYDDIVLQNDVANGNVFQSLYIPYSPGKVAGFSAGDDYISDLPRGAAVNATTIGSLWQGTLAHGALAPASQFNDVTDAFIGFAFPIGPTNLYYGWLRLDVDNAAGTMLLKDWAYEDQLGVGIATGDVGIGPIAGDFDGNLRVDGADFLRWQRGLGTTYSTFDLFDWKRNYGGGLGLMPTVSAVPEPAAFGLAAAGAIAMMYKDRNAAKPARQE
;
A
#
# COMPACT_ATOMS: atom_id res chain seq x y z
N MET A 1 18.25 52.02 35.24
CA MET A 1 17.25 50.95 35.50
C MET A 1 16.41 50.62 34.25
N LYS A 2 16.99 50.51 33.03
CA LYS A 2 16.17 50.36 31.80
C LYS A 2 16.88 49.75 30.56
N ALA A 3 17.86 48.86 30.73
CA ALA A 3 18.61 48.30 29.60
C ALA A 3 18.99 46.81 29.68
N ARG A 4 18.36 46.03 30.58
CA ARG A 4 18.65 44.58 30.72
C ARG A 4 17.57 43.64 30.17
N ASN A 5 16.40 44.15 29.78
CA ASN A 5 15.25 43.32 29.39
C ASN A 5 15.04 43.09 27.89
N LEU A 6 15.84 43.68 27.00
CA LEU A 6 15.64 43.54 25.55
C LEU A 6 16.50 42.43 24.90
N ARG A 7 17.43 41.83 25.64
CA ARG A 7 18.25 40.70 25.15
C ARG A 7 17.66 39.32 25.41
N GLN A 8 16.70 39.18 26.33
CA GLN A 8 16.03 37.90 26.60
C GLN A 8 14.72 37.69 25.83
N GLN A 9 14.23 38.68 25.09
CA GLN A 9 13.06 38.52 24.21
C GLN A 9 13.42 38.17 22.75
N ARG A 10 14.72 37.92 22.46
CA ARG A 10 15.22 37.54 21.11
C ARG A 10 15.93 36.19 21.08
N LEU A 11 15.69 35.31 22.04
CA LEU A 11 16.15 33.93 22.02
C LEU A 11 14.95 33.01 21.83
N ALA A 12 14.70 32.74 20.55
CA ALA A 12 14.27 31.47 20.00
C ALA A 12 13.32 30.62 20.86
N THR A 13 12.04 30.68 20.51
CA THR A 13 11.23 29.47 20.33
C THR A 13 10.16 29.80 19.32
N THR A 14 10.60 29.89 18.06
CA THR A 14 9.72 29.77 16.91
C THR A 14 9.07 28.41 17.05
N LYS A 15 7.83 28.38 17.54
CA LYS A 15 6.99 27.18 17.61
C LYS A 15 6.84 26.65 16.18
N LEU A 16 7.67 25.70 15.80
CA LEU A 16 7.50 24.93 14.58
C LEU A 16 6.30 24.00 14.81
N ARG A 17 5.11 24.52 14.53
CA ARG A 17 3.99 23.65 14.17
C ARG A 17 4.33 23.07 12.80
N LEU A 18 4.93 21.88 12.78
CA LEU A 18 4.97 21.08 11.57
C LEU A 18 3.55 20.55 11.34
N ALA A 19 2.73 21.37 10.69
CA ALA A 19 1.59 20.85 9.96
C ALA A 19 2.17 20.13 8.75
N CYS A 20 2.32 18.81 8.84
CA CYS A 20 2.48 17.99 7.64
C CYS A 20 1.17 18.07 6.86
N VAL A 21 1.02 19.11 6.04
CA VAL A 21 0.13 19.06 4.88
C VAL A 21 0.84 18.14 3.89
N LEU A 22 0.65 16.83 4.05
CA LEU A 22 0.94 15.90 2.97
C LEU A 22 -0.16 16.14 1.93
N ALA A 23 0.14 17.02 0.98
CA ALA A 23 -0.57 17.10 -0.28
C ALA A 23 -0.30 15.81 -1.07
N ALA A 24 -0.93 14.71 -0.67
CA ALA A 24 -1.02 13.48 -1.45
C ALA A 24 -2.49 13.33 -1.87
N GLY A 25 -2.92 14.20 -2.78
CA GLY A 25 -4.32 14.27 -3.20
C GLY A 25 -4.53 15.19 -4.40
N ALA A 26 -3.60 15.16 -5.36
CA ALA A 26 -3.82 15.74 -6.68
C ALA A 26 -3.54 14.71 -7.77
N ALA A 27 -4.23 13.57 -7.69
CA ALA A 27 -4.52 12.75 -8.86
C ALA A 27 -6.00 12.97 -9.19
N MET A 28 -6.27 13.33 -10.44
CA MET A 28 -7.57 13.82 -10.92
C MET A 28 -8.71 12.81 -10.65
N SER A 29 -9.59 13.12 -9.70
CA SER A 29 -10.92 12.51 -9.66
C SER A 29 -11.81 13.18 -10.71
N MET A 30 -11.75 12.69 -11.94
CA MET A 30 -12.78 12.93 -12.95
C MET A 30 -12.92 11.70 -13.86
N CYS A 31 -13.58 10.64 -13.37
CA CYS A 31 -14.52 9.83 -14.15
C CYS A 31 -15.14 8.72 -13.27
N CYS A 32 -16.48 8.61 -13.33
CA CYS A 32 -17.31 7.48 -12.92
C CYS A 32 -17.61 7.30 -11.42
N ASN A 33 -18.87 7.55 -11.05
CA ASN A 33 -19.48 7.10 -9.80
C ASN A 33 -19.64 5.56 -9.81
N CYS A 34 -18.59 4.84 -9.44
CA CYS A 34 -18.70 3.53 -8.81
C CYS A 34 -17.83 3.55 -7.57
N ALA A 35 -18.44 3.39 -6.39
CA ALA A 35 -17.73 3.26 -5.13
C ALA A 35 -16.99 1.91 -5.15
N GLU A 36 -15.72 1.94 -5.54
CA GLU A 36 -14.83 0.78 -5.53
C GLU A 36 -13.87 0.93 -4.33
N ALA A 37 -13.59 -0.17 -3.63
CA ALA A 37 -12.66 -0.21 -2.50
C ALA A 37 -11.30 0.35 -2.90
N ALA A 38 -10.74 1.28 -2.13
CA ALA A 38 -9.37 1.72 -2.32
C ALA A 38 -8.59 1.55 -1.02
N ILE A 39 -7.65 0.61 -1.03
CA ILE A 39 -6.59 0.62 -0.02
C ILE A 39 -5.68 1.81 -0.34
N HIS A 40 -5.58 2.73 0.60
CA HIS A 40 -4.69 3.89 0.51
C HIS A 40 -3.34 3.50 1.09
N TYR A 41 -2.32 3.38 0.24
CA TYR A 41 -0.95 3.04 0.64
C TYR A 41 -0.02 4.25 0.55
N TYR A 42 0.78 4.46 1.59
CA TYR A 42 1.83 5.46 1.62
C TYR A 42 3.17 4.80 1.96
N VAL A 43 4.21 5.19 1.22
CA VAL A 43 5.60 4.83 1.50
C VAL A 43 6.43 6.08 1.78
N GLY A 44 7.14 6.09 2.91
CA GLY A 44 7.99 7.20 3.32
C GLY A 44 8.55 7.01 4.72
N TYR A 45 9.84 7.28 4.86
CA TYR A 45 10.54 7.15 6.13
C TYR A 45 10.32 8.41 6.97
N ILE A 46 9.65 8.25 8.10
CA ILE A 46 9.41 9.30 9.09
C ILE A 46 10.10 8.89 10.39
N GLU A 47 11.15 9.61 10.75
CA GLU A 47 11.83 9.43 12.02
C GLU A 47 10.97 10.02 13.15
N VAL A 48 10.65 9.20 14.15
CA VAL A 48 10.04 9.64 15.40
C VAL A 48 11.15 10.00 16.37
N ALA A 49 11.53 11.28 16.38
CA ALA A 49 12.68 11.77 17.16
C ALA A 49 12.49 11.55 18.67
N LEU A 50 13.56 11.11 19.34
CA LEU A 50 13.55 10.93 20.79
C LEU A 50 13.41 12.26 21.53
N GLY A 51 12.48 12.32 22.49
CA GLY A 51 12.27 13.50 23.33
C GLY A 51 11.68 14.67 22.57
N SER A 52 10.98 14.42 21.46
CA SER A 52 10.22 15.44 20.74
C SER A 52 9.18 16.07 21.67
N GLU A 53 9.14 17.40 21.78
CA GLU A 53 8.17 18.12 22.62
C GLU A 53 6.70 17.84 22.25
N GLN A 54 6.46 17.24 21.07
CA GLN A 54 5.15 16.79 20.60
C GLN A 54 5.31 15.43 19.92
N PRO A 55 4.38 14.49 20.16
CA PRO A 55 4.38 13.20 19.47
C PRO A 55 4.16 13.38 17.96
N ILE A 56 4.48 12.33 17.18
CA ILE A 56 4.14 12.32 15.76
C ILE A 56 2.68 11.91 15.63
N ASN A 57 1.90 12.86 15.13
CA ASN A 57 0.51 12.65 14.79
C ASN A 57 0.42 12.32 13.31
N VAL A 58 -0.23 11.20 12.98
CA VAL A 58 -0.49 10.81 11.60
C VAL A 58 -1.98 10.99 11.36
N ASN A 59 -2.30 11.76 10.34
CA ASN A 59 -3.64 11.87 9.77
C ASN A 59 -3.61 11.19 8.40
N PHE A 60 -4.37 10.12 8.24
CA PHE A 60 -4.34 9.26 7.06
C PHE A 60 -5.21 9.80 5.92
N GLU A 61 -6.37 10.37 6.23
CA GLU A 61 -7.37 10.86 5.27
C GLU A 61 -7.32 12.37 4.98
N GLY A 62 -6.48 13.11 5.70
CA GLY A 62 -6.33 14.56 5.59
C GLY A 62 -7.50 15.39 6.15
N ASP A 63 -8.31 14.85 7.05
CA ASP A 63 -9.53 15.51 7.57
C ASP A 63 -9.29 16.57 8.66
N GLY A 64 -8.03 16.73 9.10
CA GLY A 64 -7.62 17.63 10.17
C GLY A 64 -7.68 17.04 11.59
N TYR A 65 -8.03 15.76 11.76
CA TYR A 65 -7.95 15.01 13.01
C TYR A 65 -6.81 14.00 12.97
N ASP A 66 -6.15 13.78 14.10
CA ASP A 66 -5.07 12.80 14.16
C ASP A 66 -5.65 11.40 14.35
N ASP A 67 -5.24 10.41 13.56
CA ASP A 67 -5.77 9.04 13.63
C ASP A 67 -4.94 8.15 14.53
N ILE A 68 -3.63 8.41 14.56
CA ILE A 68 -2.70 7.65 15.38
C ILE A 68 -1.59 8.58 15.85
N VAL A 69 -1.14 8.35 17.07
CA VAL A 69 -0.10 9.12 17.70
C VAL A 69 1.02 8.19 18.13
N LEU A 70 2.23 8.45 17.62
CA LEU A 70 3.46 7.74 17.96
C LEU A 70 4.30 8.60 18.92
N GLN A 71 4.73 7.98 20.02
CA GLN A 71 5.53 8.62 21.06
C GLN A 71 6.91 7.96 21.16
N ASN A 72 7.96 8.78 21.20
CA ASN A 72 9.33 8.35 21.47
C ASN A 72 9.94 9.30 22.51
N ASP A 73 9.83 8.94 23.78
CA ASP A 73 10.14 9.83 24.89
C ASP A 73 11.16 9.22 25.86
N VAL A 74 11.63 10.04 26.80
CA VAL A 74 12.44 9.59 27.94
C VAL A 74 11.61 9.70 29.21
N ALA A 75 11.10 8.57 29.70
CA ALA A 75 10.33 8.47 30.93
C ALA A 75 11.22 8.04 32.10
N ASN A 76 11.38 8.88 33.11
CA ASN A 76 12.20 8.60 34.31
C ASN A 76 13.64 8.16 33.98
N GLY A 77 14.22 8.69 32.90
CA GLY A 77 15.57 8.36 32.44
C GLY A 77 15.67 7.11 31.56
N ASN A 78 14.55 6.48 31.19
CA ASN A 78 14.51 5.34 30.28
C ASN A 78 13.78 5.72 28.98
N VAL A 79 14.23 5.17 27.85
CA VAL A 79 13.51 5.33 26.58
C VAL A 79 12.17 4.60 26.68
N PHE A 80 11.10 5.32 26.37
CA PHE A 80 9.74 4.80 26.32
C PHE A 80 9.10 5.14 24.97
N GLN A 81 8.68 4.10 24.26
CA GLN A 81 8.03 4.19 22.96
C GLN A 81 6.62 3.60 23.07
N SER A 82 5.64 4.33 22.57
CA SER A 82 4.23 3.96 22.67
C SER A 82 3.41 4.46 21.49
N LEU A 83 2.19 3.95 21.39
CA LEU A 83 1.23 4.31 20.38
C LEU A 83 -0.16 4.42 21.01
N TYR A 84 -0.94 5.41 20.59
CA TYR A 84 -2.35 5.48 20.91
C TYR A 84 -3.20 6.07 19.80
N ILE A 85 -4.49 5.72 19.81
CA ILE A 85 -5.53 6.25 18.93
C ILE A 85 -6.28 7.33 19.71
N PRO A 86 -6.24 8.60 19.30
CA PRO A 86 -6.75 9.71 20.10
C PRO A 86 -8.28 9.81 20.12
N TYR A 87 -8.98 9.17 19.18
CA TYR A 87 -10.43 9.26 19.04
C TYR A 87 -11.12 7.89 19.12
N SER A 88 -12.25 7.86 19.84
CA SER A 88 -13.13 6.69 19.95
C SER A 88 -14.06 6.61 18.73
N PRO A 89 -14.42 5.40 18.21
CA PRO A 89 -14.11 4.07 18.73
C PRO A 89 -12.80 3.43 18.22
N GLY A 90 -11.76 4.21 17.90
CA GLY A 90 -10.50 3.72 17.38
C GLY A 90 -9.78 2.70 18.27
N LYS A 91 -9.01 1.81 17.65
CA LYS A 91 -8.42 0.62 18.27
C LYS A 91 -7.05 0.29 17.71
N VAL A 92 -6.27 -0.47 18.46
CA VAL A 92 -4.99 -1.03 18.05
C VAL A 92 -4.88 -2.50 18.44
N ALA A 93 -4.28 -3.29 17.55
CA ALA A 93 -3.99 -4.68 17.81
C ALA A 93 -2.93 -4.80 18.92
N GLY A 94 -3.29 -5.51 19.98
CA GLY A 94 -2.44 -5.62 21.15
C GLY A 94 -2.95 -6.65 22.15
N PHE A 95 -2.26 -6.74 23.28
CA PHE A 95 -2.57 -7.66 24.37
C PHE A 95 -2.20 -7.03 25.71
N SER A 96 -2.83 -7.53 26.79
CA SER A 96 -2.54 -7.07 28.15
C SER A 96 -1.73 -8.13 28.91
N ALA A 97 -0.60 -7.72 29.49
CA ALA A 97 0.29 -8.54 30.29
C ALA A 97 0.83 -7.74 31.48
N GLY A 98 -0.09 -7.30 32.36
CA GLY A 98 0.19 -6.34 33.44
C GLY A 98 0.05 -4.89 32.95
N ASP A 99 0.64 -4.60 31.80
CA ASP A 99 0.43 -3.39 30.99
C ASP A 99 -0.19 -3.75 29.65
N ASP A 100 -0.65 -2.75 28.90
CA ASP A 100 -1.13 -2.91 27.52
C ASP A 100 0.06 -2.79 26.55
N TYR A 101 0.20 -3.77 25.67
CA TYR A 101 1.27 -3.88 24.67
C TYR A 101 0.69 -3.92 23.27
N ILE A 102 1.43 -3.33 22.33
CA ILE A 102 1.11 -3.46 20.91
C ILE A 102 1.62 -4.82 20.41
N SER A 103 0.83 -5.47 19.55
CA SER A 103 1.22 -6.73 18.90
C SER A 103 1.99 -6.45 17.61
N ASP A 104 3.14 -7.13 17.44
CA ASP A 104 3.80 -7.29 16.14
C ASP A 104 3.08 -8.39 15.36
N LEU A 105 2.36 -7.96 14.32
CA LEU A 105 1.58 -8.85 13.48
C LEU A 105 2.46 -9.39 12.34
N PRO A 106 2.40 -10.70 12.02
CA PRO A 106 3.10 -11.21 10.85
C PRO A 106 2.51 -10.58 9.58
N ARG A 107 3.32 -10.42 8.53
CA ARG A 107 2.84 -9.99 7.20
C ARG A 107 1.69 -10.90 6.72
N GLY A 108 0.63 -10.29 6.20
CA GLY A 108 -0.58 -10.98 5.75
C GLY A 108 -1.59 -11.28 6.87
N ALA A 109 -1.32 -10.88 8.12
CA ALA A 109 -2.28 -10.99 9.21
C ALA A 109 -3.49 -10.10 8.96
N ALA A 110 -4.69 -10.64 9.17
CA ALA A 110 -5.92 -9.87 8.99
C ALA A 110 -6.09 -8.83 10.10
N VAL A 111 -6.39 -7.59 9.73
CA VAL A 111 -6.75 -6.47 10.59
C VAL A 111 -8.21 -6.12 10.31
N ASN A 112 -9.11 -6.51 11.21
CA ASN A 112 -10.55 -6.33 11.04
C ASN A 112 -11.27 -6.33 12.41
N ALA A 113 -12.60 -6.20 12.37
CA ALA A 113 -13.46 -6.16 13.56
C ALA A 113 -13.25 -7.32 14.55
N THR A 114 -12.83 -8.49 14.07
CA THR A 114 -12.64 -9.70 14.89
C THR A 114 -11.22 -9.85 15.42
N THR A 115 -10.23 -9.20 14.81
CA THR A 115 -8.81 -9.37 15.15
C THR A 115 -8.20 -8.17 15.86
N ILE A 116 -8.75 -6.96 15.68
CA ILE A 116 -8.16 -5.71 16.21
C ILE A 116 -8.23 -5.59 17.74
N GLY A 117 -9.07 -6.37 18.42
CA GLY A 117 -9.20 -6.32 19.88
C GLY A 117 -9.98 -5.10 20.40
N SER A 118 -9.61 -4.61 21.59
CA SER A 118 -10.30 -3.51 22.29
C SER A 118 -9.37 -2.44 22.84
N LEU A 119 -8.06 -2.61 22.69
CA LEU A 119 -7.09 -1.60 23.15
C LEU A 119 -7.15 -0.40 22.22
N TRP A 120 -6.94 0.79 22.77
CA TRP A 120 -6.82 2.06 22.03
C TRP A 120 -5.44 2.68 22.23
N GLN A 121 -4.59 2.06 23.05
CA GLN A 121 -3.22 2.45 23.32
C GLN A 121 -2.39 1.21 23.69
N GLY A 122 -1.07 1.34 23.64
CA GLY A 122 -0.18 0.34 24.20
C GLY A 122 1.29 0.75 24.14
N THR A 123 2.09 0.04 24.92
CA THR A 123 3.55 0.13 24.92
C THR A 123 4.09 -0.56 23.68
N LEU A 124 4.90 0.17 22.91
CA LEU A 124 5.75 -0.42 21.88
C LEU A 124 6.98 -0.98 22.56
N ALA A 125 7.76 -0.15 23.24
CA ALA A 125 9.01 -0.57 23.87
C ALA A 125 9.38 0.27 25.11
N HIS A 126 9.96 -0.40 26.11
CA HIS A 126 10.47 0.23 27.34
C HIS A 126 11.64 -0.59 27.92
N GLY A 127 12.37 -1.29 27.06
CA GLY A 127 13.50 -2.13 27.42
C GLY A 127 13.14 -3.16 28.50
N ALA A 128 13.98 -3.24 29.53
CA ALA A 128 13.78 -4.17 30.65
C ALA A 128 12.53 -3.87 31.51
N LEU A 129 11.97 -2.66 31.42
CA LEU A 129 10.75 -2.28 32.15
C LEU A 129 9.47 -2.77 31.45
N ALA A 130 9.57 -3.17 30.18
CA ALA A 130 8.50 -3.75 29.38
C ALA A 130 8.91 -5.16 28.88
N PRO A 131 9.02 -6.16 29.75
CA PRO A 131 9.56 -7.48 29.36
C PRO A 131 8.65 -8.24 28.38
N ALA A 132 7.38 -7.89 28.28
CA ALA A 132 6.44 -8.48 27.33
C ALA A 132 6.39 -7.74 25.98
N SER A 133 7.09 -6.61 25.83
CA SER A 133 7.13 -5.85 24.59
C SER A 133 7.63 -6.70 23.43
N GLN A 134 6.96 -6.57 22.29
CA GLN A 134 7.34 -7.19 21.02
C GLN A 134 8.16 -6.24 20.13
N PHE A 135 8.43 -5.00 20.55
CA PHE A 135 9.10 -3.97 19.72
C PHE A 135 10.39 -3.42 20.35
N ASN A 136 10.96 -4.05 21.38
CA ASN A 136 12.19 -3.52 22.03
C ASN A 136 13.39 -3.39 21.07
N ASP A 137 13.47 -4.28 20.07
CA ASP A 137 14.47 -4.27 19.00
C ASP A 137 13.91 -5.05 17.79
N VAL A 138 13.31 -4.31 16.84
CA VAL A 138 12.63 -4.90 15.67
C VAL A 138 12.88 -4.10 14.40
N THR A 139 12.81 -4.82 13.28
CA THR A 139 12.85 -4.26 11.93
C THR A 139 11.67 -4.82 11.14
N ASP A 140 11.00 -3.97 10.36
CA ASP A 140 9.85 -4.32 9.52
C ASP A 140 8.66 -4.92 10.30
N ALA A 141 8.46 -4.50 11.54
CA ALA A 141 7.35 -4.96 12.39
C ALA A 141 6.03 -4.28 12.00
N PHE A 142 4.94 -5.04 11.96
CA PHE A 142 3.63 -4.51 11.56
C PHE A 142 2.70 -4.32 12.76
N ILE A 143 1.98 -3.21 12.74
CA ILE A 143 0.93 -2.91 13.71
C ILE A 143 -0.39 -2.78 12.96
N GLY A 144 -1.41 -3.48 13.42
CA GLY A 144 -2.79 -3.29 12.96
C GLY A 144 -3.51 -2.25 13.82
N PHE A 145 -4.27 -1.37 13.19
CA PHE A 145 -5.09 -0.36 13.85
C PHE A 145 -6.45 -0.21 13.18
N ALA A 146 -7.36 0.47 13.87
CA ALA A 146 -8.61 0.96 13.32
C ALA A 146 -8.84 2.38 13.82
N PHE A 147 -9.29 3.28 12.94
CA PHE A 147 -9.53 4.69 13.28
C PHE A 147 -10.94 5.12 12.86
N PRO A 148 -11.54 6.07 13.59
CA PRO A 148 -12.95 6.40 13.44
C PRO A 148 -13.22 7.43 12.35
N ILE A 149 -14.05 7.06 11.37
CA ILE A 149 -14.59 7.97 10.35
C ILE A 149 -16.01 8.40 10.68
N GLY A 150 -16.11 9.04 11.85
CA GLY A 150 -17.38 9.42 12.47
C GLY A 150 -17.69 8.59 13.71
N PRO A 151 -18.93 8.65 14.22
CA PRO A 151 -19.25 8.22 15.58
C PRO A 151 -19.25 6.69 15.78
N THR A 152 -19.41 5.92 14.70
CA THR A 152 -19.58 4.45 14.77
C THR A 152 -18.76 3.68 13.76
N ASN A 153 -18.26 4.35 12.73
CA ASN A 153 -17.64 3.71 11.59
C ASN A 153 -16.13 3.68 11.76
N LEU A 154 -15.51 2.60 11.32
CA LEU A 154 -14.07 2.39 11.39
C LEU A 154 -13.53 2.07 10.00
N TYR A 155 -12.37 2.64 9.70
CA TYR A 155 -11.43 2.09 8.74
C TYR A 155 -10.39 1.25 9.45
N TYR A 156 -9.86 0.26 8.74
CA TYR A 156 -8.83 -0.64 9.25
C TYR A 156 -7.55 -0.39 8.47
N GLY A 157 -6.44 -0.36 9.20
CA GLY A 157 -5.14 -0.05 8.64
C GLY A 157 -4.03 -0.85 9.28
N TRP A 158 -2.87 -0.77 8.65
CA TRP A 158 -1.62 -1.25 9.19
C TRP A 158 -0.53 -0.21 9.00
N LEU A 159 0.47 -0.23 9.88
CA LEU A 159 1.70 0.54 9.73
C LEU A 159 2.91 -0.34 10.01
N ARG A 160 4.06 0.02 9.43
CA ARG A 160 5.32 -0.70 9.59
C ARG A 160 6.39 0.18 10.22
N LEU A 161 7.05 -0.33 11.24
CA LEU A 161 8.06 0.39 12.00
C LEU A 161 9.37 -0.41 12.10
N ASP A 162 10.46 0.33 12.24
CA ASP A 162 11.69 -0.15 12.89
C ASP A 162 11.77 0.53 14.28
N VAL A 163 12.12 -0.23 15.31
CA VAL A 163 12.28 0.28 16.69
C VAL A 163 13.55 -0.32 17.29
N ASP A 164 14.41 0.54 17.84
CA ASP A 164 15.53 0.15 18.70
C ASP A 164 15.42 0.98 19.98
N ASN A 165 14.97 0.35 21.05
CA ASN A 165 14.77 1.02 22.35
C ASN A 165 16.09 1.41 23.00
N ALA A 166 17.14 0.62 22.82
CA ALA A 166 18.45 0.89 23.42
C ALA A 166 19.12 2.11 22.77
N ALA A 167 18.96 2.26 21.44
CA ALA A 167 19.38 3.44 20.71
C ALA A 167 18.40 4.62 20.80
N GLY A 168 17.16 4.38 21.26
CA GLY A 168 16.12 5.39 21.33
C GLY A 168 15.56 5.80 19.96
N THR A 169 15.65 4.94 18.96
CA THR A 169 15.21 5.25 17.59
C THR A 169 13.89 4.56 17.27
N MET A 170 13.01 5.27 16.58
CA MET A 170 11.78 4.72 16.01
C MET A 170 11.56 5.33 14.61
N LEU A 171 11.32 4.48 13.62
CA LEU A 171 11.21 4.86 12.22
C LEU A 171 9.95 4.27 11.61
N LEU A 172 8.97 5.12 11.27
CA LEU A 172 7.80 4.75 10.48
C LEU A 172 8.22 4.66 9.02
N LYS A 173 7.96 3.52 8.37
CA LYS A 173 8.42 3.24 7.01
C LYS A 173 7.32 3.38 5.98
N ASP A 174 6.16 2.81 6.28
CA ASP A 174 4.99 2.84 5.44
C ASP A 174 3.73 2.44 6.23
N TRP A 175 2.58 2.71 5.62
CA TRP A 175 1.27 2.36 6.16
C TRP A 175 0.26 2.19 5.04
N ALA A 176 -0.83 1.47 5.31
CA ALA A 176 -2.01 1.49 4.47
C ALA A 176 -3.31 1.39 5.27
N TYR A 177 -4.42 1.82 4.70
CA TYR A 177 -5.76 1.58 5.24
C TYR A 177 -6.79 1.28 4.14
N GLU A 178 -7.82 0.52 4.50
CA GLU A 178 -8.98 0.20 3.66
C GLU A 178 -10.10 1.22 3.89
N ASP A 179 -10.56 1.88 2.82
CA ASP A 179 -11.57 2.95 2.87
C ASP A 179 -13.02 2.44 2.69
N GLN A 180 -13.22 1.13 2.62
CA GLN A 180 -14.53 0.52 2.75
C GLN A 180 -14.93 0.31 4.21
N LEU A 181 -16.13 0.80 4.53
CA LEU A 181 -16.71 0.72 5.88
C LEU A 181 -16.72 -0.74 6.38
N GLY A 182 -16.04 -0.98 7.50
CA GLY A 182 -16.09 -2.29 8.15
C GLY A 182 -15.24 -3.38 7.48
N VAL A 183 -14.59 -3.08 6.36
CA VAL A 183 -13.79 -4.06 5.61
C VAL A 183 -12.37 -4.09 6.16
N GLY A 184 -11.88 -5.31 6.42
CA GLY A 184 -10.54 -5.52 6.94
C GLY A 184 -9.47 -5.47 5.88
N ILE A 185 -8.23 -5.21 6.32
CA ILE A 185 -7.03 -5.21 5.49
C ILE A 185 -6.03 -6.24 6.02
N ALA A 186 -5.19 -6.83 5.17
CA ALA A 186 -4.08 -7.66 5.62
C ALA A 186 -2.81 -6.81 5.85
N THR A 187 -2.01 -7.10 6.87
CA THR A 187 -0.75 -6.38 7.11
C THR A 187 0.20 -6.50 5.92
N GLY A 188 0.73 -5.36 5.48
CA GLY A 188 1.59 -5.30 4.30
C GLY A 188 0.85 -5.43 2.97
N ASP A 189 -0.49 -5.47 2.98
CA ASP A 189 -1.32 -5.27 1.80
C ASP A 189 -1.28 -3.79 1.41
N VAL A 190 -0.70 -3.51 0.27
CA VAL A 190 -0.59 -2.15 -0.27
C VAL A 190 -1.77 -1.80 -1.17
N GLY A 191 -2.80 -2.65 -1.17
CA GLY A 191 -3.88 -2.57 -2.12
C GLY A 191 -3.45 -2.97 -3.52
N ILE A 192 -4.36 -2.69 -4.43
CA ILE A 192 -4.02 -2.61 -5.85
C ILE A 192 -3.64 -1.16 -6.10
N GLY A 193 -2.43 -0.79 -5.70
CA GLY A 193 -1.88 0.53 -6.02
C GLY A 193 -1.86 0.77 -7.54
N PRO A 194 -1.73 2.03 -8.01
CA PRO A 194 -1.66 2.31 -9.44
C PRO A 194 -0.56 1.45 -10.07
N ILE A 195 -0.98 0.46 -10.86
CA ILE A 195 -0.05 -0.46 -11.50
C ILE A 195 0.62 0.34 -12.60
N ALA A 196 1.94 0.46 -12.58
CA ALA A 196 2.64 1.19 -13.63
C ALA A 196 2.31 0.52 -14.98
N GLY A 197 1.65 1.25 -15.89
CA GLY A 197 1.13 0.69 -17.14
C GLY A 197 -0.37 0.41 -17.17
N ASP A 198 -1.10 0.55 -16.07
CA ASP A 198 -2.56 0.64 -16.02
C ASP A 198 -2.96 2.09 -16.33
N PHE A 199 -3.35 2.32 -17.58
CA PHE A 199 -3.57 3.66 -18.10
C PHE A 199 -5.05 4.03 -18.11
N ASP A 200 -5.95 3.05 -18.05
CA ASP A 200 -7.39 3.29 -17.98
C ASP A 200 -7.97 3.21 -16.56
N GLY A 201 -7.15 2.81 -15.57
CA GLY A 201 -7.46 2.81 -14.15
C GLY A 201 -8.31 1.61 -13.72
N ASN A 202 -8.35 0.55 -14.53
CA ASN A 202 -9.18 -0.63 -14.28
C ASN A 202 -8.47 -1.71 -13.44
N LEU A 203 -7.27 -1.42 -12.94
CA LEU A 203 -6.44 -2.28 -12.09
C LEU A 203 -5.96 -3.54 -12.81
N ARG A 204 -5.84 -3.51 -14.13
CA ARG A 204 -5.20 -4.50 -15.00
C ARG A 204 -4.22 -3.79 -15.93
N VAL A 205 -3.22 -4.52 -16.38
CA VAL A 205 -2.32 -4.03 -17.45
C VAL A 205 -2.49 -4.95 -18.64
N ASP A 206 -3.37 -4.56 -19.56
CA ASP A 206 -3.73 -5.38 -20.71
C ASP A 206 -3.75 -4.59 -22.04
N GLY A 207 -4.41 -5.14 -23.06
CA GLY A 207 -4.50 -4.50 -24.37
C GLY A 207 -5.31 -3.19 -24.36
N ALA A 208 -6.25 -3.00 -23.43
CA ALA A 208 -7.00 -1.77 -23.28
C ALA A 208 -6.10 -0.61 -22.84
N ASP A 209 -5.18 -0.87 -21.91
CA ASP A 209 -4.16 0.09 -21.49
C ASP A 209 -3.24 0.47 -22.64
N PHE A 210 -2.78 -0.52 -23.40
CA PHE A 210 -1.95 -0.25 -24.58
C PHE A 210 -2.63 0.72 -25.55
N LEU A 211 -3.94 0.52 -25.80
CA LEU A 211 -4.73 1.41 -26.65
C LEU A 211 -4.91 2.80 -26.03
N ARG A 212 -5.03 2.89 -24.71
CA ARG A 212 -5.09 4.15 -23.97
C ARG A 212 -3.78 4.93 -24.11
N TRP A 213 -2.65 4.26 -23.93
CA TRP A 213 -1.31 4.80 -24.17
C TRP A 213 -1.14 5.28 -25.61
N GLN A 214 -1.47 4.44 -26.60
CA GLN A 214 -1.33 4.80 -28.01
C GLN A 214 -2.13 6.06 -28.37
N ARG A 215 -3.34 6.23 -27.82
CA ARG A 215 -4.18 7.40 -28.09
C ARG A 215 -3.72 8.66 -27.37
N GLY A 216 -3.04 8.52 -26.22
CA GLY A 216 -2.50 9.64 -25.44
C GLY A 216 -1.01 9.92 -25.68
N LEU A 217 -0.36 9.23 -26.62
CA LEU A 217 1.07 9.39 -26.88
C LEU A 217 1.38 10.79 -27.40
N GLY A 218 2.30 11.48 -26.73
CA GLY A 218 2.69 12.86 -27.05
C GLY A 218 1.82 13.93 -26.39
N THR A 219 0.79 13.55 -25.63
CA THR A 219 -0.04 14.47 -24.83
C THR A 219 -0.04 14.07 -23.36
N THR A 220 -0.74 12.98 -23.04
CA THR A 220 -0.90 12.44 -21.68
C THR A 220 0.22 11.46 -21.32
N TYR A 221 0.71 10.72 -22.32
CA TYR A 221 1.74 9.69 -22.14
C TYR A 221 2.93 9.93 -23.06
N SER A 222 4.08 9.42 -22.64
CA SER A 222 5.35 9.45 -23.36
C SER A 222 5.72 8.04 -23.87
N THR A 223 6.81 7.98 -24.62
CA THR A 223 7.40 6.69 -25.00
C THR A 223 7.99 5.93 -23.81
N PHE A 224 8.26 6.59 -22.67
CA PHE A 224 8.78 5.94 -21.48
C PHE A 224 7.71 5.11 -20.76
N ASP A 225 6.46 5.57 -20.75
CA ASP A 225 5.33 4.86 -20.12
C ASP A 225 5.08 3.48 -20.77
N LEU A 226 5.49 3.30 -22.03
CA LEU A 226 5.46 1.98 -22.68
C LEU A 226 6.33 0.95 -21.95
N PHE A 227 7.42 1.34 -21.30
CA PHE A 227 8.24 0.42 -20.51
C PHE A 227 7.49 -0.08 -19.28
N ASP A 228 6.68 0.77 -18.65
CA ASP A 228 5.85 0.40 -17.52
C ASP A 228 4.78 -0.60 -17.93
N TRP A 229 4.07 -0.33 -19.04
CA TRP A 229 3.13 -1.31 -19.63
C TRP A 229 3.79 -2.64 -19.97
N LYS A 230 4.95 -2.63 -20.65
CA LYS A 230 5.66 -3.86 -21.02
C LYS A 230 6.11 -4.66 -19.81
N ARG A 231 6.57 -3.98 -18.76
CA ARG A 231 7.03 -4.61 -17.52
C ARG A 231 5.88 -5.28 -16.78
N ASN A 232 4.70 -4.69 -16.83
CA ASN A 232 3.56 -5.12 -16.02
C ASN A 232 2.43 -5.81 -16.82
N TYR A 233 2.57 -6.01 -18.14
CA TYR A 233 1.55 -6.66 -18.98
C TYR A 233 1.14 -8.03 -18.47
N GLY A 234 -0.17 -8.22 -18.29
CA GLY A 234 -0.76 -9.41 -17.66
C GLY A 234 -0.79 -9.36 -16.13
N GLY A 235 -0.34 -8.26 -15.52
CA GLY A 235 -0.49 -7.98 -14.09
C GLY A 235 -1.85 -7.36 -13.75
N GLY A 236 -2.17 -7.31 -12.45
CA GLY A 236 -3.42 -6.74 -11.91
C GLY A 236 -4.51 -7.75 -11.54
N LEU A 237 -5.70 -7.25 -11.17
CA LEU A 237 -6.83 -8.07 -10.72
C LEU A 237 -7.51 -8.80 -11.88
N GLY A 238 -6.95 -9.91 -12.30
CA GLY A 238 -7.57 -10.81 -13.25
C GLY A 238 -6.83 -12.13 -13.26
N LEU A 239 -7.58 -13.22 -13.16
CA LEU A 239 -7.11 -14.58 -13.40
C LEU A 239 -6.03 -14.55 -14.48
N MET A 240 -4.80 -14.95 -14.13
CA MET A 240 -3.77 -15.16 -15.14
C MET A 240 -4.45 -15.89 -16.30
N PRO A 241 -4.42 -15.33 -17.52
CA PRO A 241 -5.07 -15.99 -18.64
C PRO A 241 -4.46 -17.38 -18.66
N THR A 242 -5.29 -18.39 -18.39
CA THR A 242 -4.86 -19.77 -18.63
C THR A 242 -4.50 -19.75 -20.10
N VAL A 243 -3.20 -19.87 -20.41
CA VAL A 243 -2.75 -20.02 -21.78
C VAL A 243 -3.25 -21.42 -22.15
N SER A 244 -4.52 -21.50 -22.57
CA SER A 244 -5.02 -22.69 -23.24
C SER A 244 -4.09 -22.86 -24.41
N ALA A 245 -3.41 -24.01 -24.48
CA ALA A 245 -2.54 -24.32 -25.61
C ALA A 245 -3.28 -23.94 -26.88
N VAL A 246 -2.74 -22.94 -27.60
CA VAL A 246 -3.30 -22.49 -28.86
C VAL A 246 -3.35 -23.74 -29.74
N PRO A 247 -4.54 -24.22 -30.15
CA PRO A 247 -4.62 -25.38 -31.01
C PRO A 247 -3.72 -25.12 -32.21
N GLU A 248 -2.74 -26.01 -32.43
CA GLU A 248 -1.75 -25.81 -33.48
C GLU A 248 -2.49 -25.47 -34.78
N PRO A 249 -2.06 -24.42 -35.51
CA PRO A 249 -2.73 -24.02 -36.74
C PRO A 249 -2.90 -25.23 -37.65
N ALA A 250 -4.02 -25.34 -38.35
CA ALA A 250 -4.31 -26.39 -39.34
C ALA A 250 -3.32 -26.42 -40.53
N ALA A 251 -2.13 -25.82 -40.39
CA ALA A 251 -1.01 -25.84 -41.31
C ALA A 251 -0.63 -27.26 -41.73
N PHE A 252 -0.60 -28.23 -40.81
CA PHE A 252 -0.36 -29.63 -41.17
C PHE A 252 -1.51 -30.22 -42.00
N GLY A 253 -2.76 -29.87 -41.68
CA GLY A 253 -3.93 -30.30 -42.44
C GLY A 253 -3.95 -29.70 -43.86
N LEU A 254 -3.65 -28.41 -44.00
CA LEU A 254 -3.57 -27.72 -45.28
C LEU A 254 -2.37 -28.20 -46.12
N ALA A 255 -1.21 -28.47 -45.49
CA ALA A 255 -0.06 -29.04 -46.17
C ALA A 255 -0.36 -30.46 -46.69
N ALA A 256 -1.03 -31.30 -45.90
CA ALA A 256 -1.45 -32.64 -46.31
C ALA A 256 -2.48 -32.59 -47.45
N ALA A 257 -3.48 -31.70 -47.36
CA ALA A 257 -4.46 -31.51 -48.42
C ALA A 257 -3.82 -31.02 -49.73
N GLY A 258 -2.85 -30.11 -49.63
CA GLY A 258 -2.07 -29.64 -50.77
C GLY A 258 -1.26 -30.77 -51.44
N ALA A 259 -0.62 -31.63 -50.64
CA ALA A 259 0.11 -32.79 -51.16
C ALA A 259 -0.81 -33.79 -51.89
N ILE A 260 -1.99 -34.07 -51.32
CA ILE A 260 -2.99 -34.96 -51.93
C ILE A 260 -3.50 -34.38 -53.25
N ALA A 261 -3.77 -33.08 -53.32
CA ALA A 261 -4.23 -32.41 -54.53
C ALA A 261 -3.19 -32.47 -55.66
N MET A 262 -1.90 -32.32 -55.34
CA MET A 262 -0.81 -32.45 -56.32
C MET A 262 -0.72 -33.89 -56.85
N MET A 263 -0.78 -34.90 -55.97
CA MET A 263 -0.77 -36.30 -56.38
C MET A 263 -1.98 -36.68 -57.26
N TYR A 264 -3.16 -36.10 -56.99
CA TYR A 264 -4.36 -36.36 -57.80
C TYR A 264 -4.27 -35.75 -59.21
N LYS A 265 -3.65 -34.57 -59.33
CA LYS A 265 -3.42 -33.91 -60.62
C LYS A 265 -2.48 -34.73 -61.51
N ASP A 266 -1.38 -35.23 -60.95
CA ASP A 266 -0.38 -36.00 -61.70
C ASP A 266 -0.94 -37.34 -62.22
N ARG A 267 -1.80 -38.00 -61.44
CA ARG A 267 -2.44 -39.27 -61.86
C ARG A 267 -3.44 -39.10 -63.00
N ASN A 268 -4.12 -37.95 -63.09
CA ASN A 268 -5.09 -37.69 -64.16
C ASN A 268 -4.44 -37.17 -65.44
N ALA A 269 -3.25 -36.56 -65.37
CA ALA A 269 -2.48 -36.17 -66.54
C ALA A 269 -1.88 -37.37 -67.32
N ALA A 270 -1.78 -38.54 -66.69
CA ALA A 270 -1.15 -39.74 -67.25
C ALA A 270 -2.12 -40.71 -67.96
N LYS A 271 -3.39 -40.38 -68.16
CA LYS A 271 -4.31 -41.25 -68.93
C LYS A 271 -4.05 -41.08 -70.44
N PRO A 272 -3.53 -42.10 -71.15
CA PRO A 272 -3.36 -42.02 -72.60
C PRO A 272 -4.73 -41.98 -73.28
N ALA A 273 -4.84 -41.10 -74.28
CA ALA A 273 -6.03 -40.97 -75.12
C ALA A 273 -6.41 -42.34 -75.70
N ARG A 274 -7.65 -42.75 -75.45
CA ARG A 274 -8.23 -43.98 -75.97
C ARG A 274 -8.25 -43.86 -77.50
N GLN A 275 -7.44 -44.65 -78.19
CA GLN A 275 -7.52 -44.76 -79.65
C GLN A 275 -8.83 -45.47 -79.99
N GLU A 276 -9.64 -44.82 -80.82
CA GLU A 276 -10.81 -45.39 -81.49
C GLU A 276 -10.39 -46.38 -82.58
#